data_AF-W4GE36-F1
#
_entry.id   AF-W4GE36-F1
#
_cell.length_a   1.000
_cell.length_b   1.000
_cell.length_c   1.000
_cell.angle_alpha   90.00
_cell.angle_beta   90.00
_cell.angle_gamma   90.00
#
_symmetry.space_group_name_H-M   'P 1'
#
loop_
_entity.id
_entity.type
_entity.pdbx_description
1 polymer ?
#
loop_
_entity_poly.entity_id
_entity_poly.type
_entity_poly.pdbx_seq_one_letter_code
_entity_poly.pdbx_strand_id
1 'polypeptide(L)'
;MNVPYDSAVQFTRHQDLQVSVFHNTAVYLGNVAATPKFVHLTPENSRRWRALAAWFRVVAYGRDGHAEIIRRNVECARLLASRLSELTNQVTVLAQRSAVCRRGRRSQNARVAPAVDGHVHRLPHAHRRPRGLFQLGHYGT
;
A
#
# COMPACT_ATOMS: atom_id res chain seq x y z
N MET A 1 7.84 4.10 3.24
CA MET A 1 9.05 4.76 2.68
C MET A 1 9.10 6.27 2.90
N ASN A 2 8.01 6.96 3.31
CA ASN A 2 8.02 8.41 3.57
C ASN A 2 8.55 9.26 2.40
N VAL A 3 8.38 8.77 1.18
CA VAL A 3 8.73 9.47 -0.07
C VAL A 3 7.50 10.23 -0.58
N PRO A 4 7.67 11.28 -1.40
CA PRO A 4 6.55 11.96 -2.04
C PRO A 4 5.66 11.01 -2.86
N TYR A 5 4.42 11.42 -3.08
CA TYR A 5 3.53 10.75 -4.04
C TYR A 5 4.21 10.65 -5.43
N ASP A 6 3.82 9.66 -6.24
CA ASP A 6 4.52 9.29 -7.48
C ASP A 6 5.91 8.67 -7.23
N SER A 7 6.04 7.74 -6.27
CA SER A 7 7.33 7.04 -5.98
C SER A 7 7.18 5.51 -5.94
N ALA A 8 6.32 4.96 -6.81
CA ALA A 8 6.14 3.52 -6.91
C ALA A 8 7.44 2.84 -7.38
N VAL A 9 7.69 1.64 -6.87
CA VAL A 9 8.83 0.79 -7.27
C VAL A 9 8.28 -0.51 -7.84
N GLN A 10 8.75 -0.88 -9.03
CA GLN A 10 8.39 -2.10 -9.72
C GLN A 10 9.64 -2.94 -9.93
N PHE A 11 9.55 -4.22 -9.58
CA PHE A 11 10.58 -5.22 -9.82
C PHE A 11 9.99 -6.33 -10.68
N THR A 12 10.73 -6.82 -11.67
CA THR A 12 10.38 -7.98 -12.47
C THR A 12 11.58 -8.91 -12.58
N ARG A 13 11.32 -10.22 -12.71
CA ARG A 13 12.34 -11.20 -13.13
C ARG A 13 12.41 -11.34 -14.65
N HIS A 14 11.38 -10.87 -15.35
CA HIS A 14 11.19 -11.00 -16.80
C HIS A 14 11.28 -9.62 -17.46
N GLN A 15 12.50 -9.08 -17.55
CA GLN A 15 12.72 -7.77 -18.16
C GLN A 15 12.48 -7.81 -19.68
N ASP A 16 12.72 -8.95 -20.31
CA ASP A 16 12.40 -9.26 -21.70
C ASP A 16 10.90 -9.07 -22.00
N LEU A 17 10.02 -9.61 -21.15
CA LEU A 17 8.56 -9.41 -21.28
C LEU A 17 8.15 -7.97 -21.01
N GLN A 18 8.79 -7.30 -20.05
CA GLN A 18 8.53 -5.88 -19.79
C GLN A 18 8.89 -5.02 -21.00
N VAL A 19 10.02 -5.31 -21.64
CA VAL A 19 10.43 -4.67 -22.89
C VAL A 19 9.46 -5.00 -24.02
N SER A 20 9.04 -6.25 -24.20
CA SER A 20 8.14 -6.62 -25.30
C SER A 20 6.79 -5.91 -25.21
N VAL A 21 6.30 -5.63 -23.99
CA VAL A 21 5.03 -4.92 -23.76
C VAL A 21 5.17 -3.40 -23.90
N PHE A 22 6.26 -2.81 -23.39
CA PHE A 22 6.45 -1.35 -23.36
C PHE A 22 7.44 -0.83 -24.39
N HIS A 23 7.83 -1.66 -25.37
CA HIS A 23 8.76 -1.24 -26.40
C HIS A 23 8.23 -0.01 -27.13
N ASN A 24 9.08 0.99 -27.27
CA ASN A 24 8.73 2.29 -27.86
C ASN A 24 9.46 2.43 -29.19
N THR A 25 8.70 2.33 -30.28
CA THR A 25 9.18 2.31 -31.66
C THR A 25 9.20 3.72 -32.28
N ALA A 26 9.84 4.69 -31.62
CA ALA A 26 10.03 6.01 -32.21
C ALA A 26 11.28 6.04 -33.11
N VAL A 27 11.19 6.68 -34.28
CA VAL A 27 12.26 6.71 -35.29
C VAL A 27 13.60 7.24 -34.74
N TYR A 28 13.55 8.12 -33.73
CA TYR A 28 14.73 8.72 -33.10
C TYR A 28 15.31 7.91 -31.93
N LEU A 29 14.66 6.84 -31.47
CA LEU A 29 15.12 6.06 -30.30
C LEU A 29 16.17 5.00 -30.65
N GLY A 30 16.26 4.62 -31.93
CA GLY A 30 17.12 3.52 -32.38
C GLY A 30 16.67 2.15 -31.86
N ASN A 31 17.49 1.13 -32.07
CA ASN A 31 17.22 -0.22 -31.60
C ASN A 31 17.43 -0.36 -30.08
N VAL A 32 16.71 -1.29 -29.45
CA VAL A 32 16.89 -1.62 -28.04
C VAL A 32 18.27 -2.24 -27.84
N ALA A 33 19.07 -1.67 -26.93
CA ALA A 33 20.37 -2.21 -26.54
C ALA A 33 20.23 -3.41 -25.59
N ALA A 34 21.33 -4.15 -25.38
CA ALA A 34 21.40 -5.27 -24.44
C ALA A 34 20.94 -4.89 -23.01
N THR A 35 21.20 -3.64 -22.60
CA THR A 35 20.62 -3.04 -21.40
C THR A 35 19.52 -2.05 -21.81
N PRO A 36 18.23 -2.40 -21.64
CA PRO A 36 17.14 -1.54 -22.08
C PRO A 36 17.11 -0.21 -21.35
N LYS A 37 16.96 0.88 -22.10
CA LYS A 37 16.69 2.21 -21.53
C LYS A 37 15.29 2.22 -20.89
N PHE A 38 15.10 3.05 -19.86
CA PHE A 38 13.84 3.14 -19.12
C PHE A 38 12.60 3.45 -19.98
N VAL A 39 12.77 4.14 -21.12
CA VAL A 39 11.71 4.40 -22.10
C VAL A 39 11.04 3.13 -22.64
N HIS A 40 11.74 1.99 -22.60
CA HIS A 40 11.21 0.70 -23.03
C HIS A 40 10.73 -0.17 -21.86
N LEU A 41 10.73 0.37 -20.64
CA LEU A 41 10.36 -0.37 -19.43
C LEU A 41 9.07 0.15 -18.80
N THR A 42 8.54 1.27 -19.27
CA THR A 42 7.31 1.87 -18.75
C THR A 42 6.45 2.40 -19.90
N PRO A 43 5.13 2.53 -19.72
CA PRO A 43 4.26 3.13 -20.74
C PRO A 43 4.57 4.62 -20.99
N GLU A 44 5.29 5.26 -20.08
CA GLU A 44 5.70 6.66 -20.16
C GLU A 44 7.03 6.81 -20.90
N ASN A 45 7.10 7.71 -21.89
CA ASN A 45 8.33 8.01 -22.63
C ASN A 45 9.23 9.00 -21.84
N SER A 46 8.62 10.09 -21.37
CA SER A 46 9.26 11.07 -20.48
C SER A 46 9.03 10.72 -19.02
N ARG A 47 10.06 10.89 -18.18
CA ARG A 47 9.96 10.64 -16.73
C ARG A 47 10.76 11.65 -15.92
N ARG A 48 10.29 11.89 -14.69
CA ARG A 48 11.02 12.67 -13.68
C ARG A 48 12.12 11.81 -13.05
N TRP A 49 13.11 12.46 -12.43
CA TRP A 49 14.15 11.79 -11.65
C TRP A 49 13.65 11.41 -10.23
N ARG A 50 12.57 10.62 -10.18
CA ARG A 50 11.90 10.20 -8.93
C ARG A 50 12.82 9.41 -7.99
N ALA A 51 13.87 8.79 -8.54
CA ALA A 51 14.88 8.08 -7.78
C ALA A 51 15.65 8.98 -6.80
N LEU A 52 15.79 10.29 -7.09
CA LEU A 52 16.49 11.22 -6.21
C LEU A 52 15.78 11.37 -4.85
N ALA A 53 14.46 11.55 -4.87
CA ALA A 53 13.67 11.66 -3.65
C ALA A 53 13.69 10.35 -2.84
N ALA A 54 13.64 9.20 -3.53
CA ALA A 54 13.77 7.90 -2.88
C ALA A 54 15.16 7.72 -2.25
N TRP A 55 16.21 8.10 -2.96
CA TRP A 55 17.59 8.00 -2.48
C TRP A 55 17.82 8.84 -1.21
N PHE A 56 17.39 10.11 -1.20
CA PHE A 56 17.51 10.96 -0.01
C PHE A 56 16.81 10.33 1.21
N ARG A 57 15.67 9.68 1.02
CA ARG A 57 14.94 9.03 2.13
C ARG A 57 15.66 7.80 2.65
N VAL A 58 16.17 6.95 1.75
CA VAL A 58 16.94 5.76 2.13
C VAL A 58 18.22 6.17 2.87
N VAL A 59 18.93 7.21 2.40
CA VAL A 59 20.14 7.71 3.06
C VAL A 59 19.81 8.36 4.40
N ALA A 60 18.76 9.19 4.48
CA ALA A 60 18.43 9.92 5.71
C ALA A 60 17.94 9.02 6.85
N TYR A 61 17.18 7.97 6.55
CA TYR A 61 16.60 7.08 7.58
C TYR A 61 17.32 5.75 7.72
N GLY A 62 17.97 5.27 6.66
CA GLY A 62 18.49 3.91 6.61
C GLY A 62 17.42 2.85 6.83
N ARG A 63 17.87 1.61 7.03
CA ARG A 63 16.99 0.48 7.34
C ARG A 63 16.26 0.67 8.67
N ASP A 64 17.01 1.07 9.70
CA ASP A 64 16.50 1.08 11.07
C ASP A 64 15.51 2.22 11.30
N GLY A 65 15.73 3.39 10.68
CA GLY A 65 14.74 4.48 10.70
C GLY A 65 13.46 4.13 9.94
N HIS A 66 13.53 3.37 8.85
CA HIS A 66 12.32 2.87 8.19
C HIS A 66 11.59 1.81 9.02
N ALA A 67 12.32 0.91 9.69
CA ALA A 67 11.74 -0.08 10.60
C ALA A 67 11.03 0.60 11.79
N GLU A 68 11.64 1.65 12.34
CA GLU A 68 11.06 2.49 13.40
C GLU A 68 9.72 3.10 12.98
N ILE A 69 9.68 3.76 11.82
CA ILE A 69 8.45 4.37 11.29
C ILE A 69 7.33 3.33 11.15
N ILE A 70 7.65 2.14 10.62
CA ILE A 70 6.66 1.07 10.42
C ILE A 70 6.13 0.58 11.76
N ARG A 71 7.04 0.27 12.70
CA ARG A 71 6.67 -0.26 14.02
C ARG A 71 5.80 0.73 14.78
N ARG A 72 6.17 2.01 14.82
CA ARG A 72 5.38 3.08 15.44
C ARG A 72 3.97 3.15 14.86
N ASN A 73 3.82 3.09 13.53
CA ASN A 73 2.50 3.10 12.90
C ASN A 73 1.65 1.87 13.28
N VAL A 74 2.28 0.70 13.38
CA VAL A 74 1.62 -0.53 13.83
C VAL A 74 1.20 -0.43 15.30
N GLU A 75 2.05 0.11 16.17
CA GLU A 75 1.74 0.37 17.58
C GLU A 75 0.57 1.35 17.73
N CYS A 76 0.57 2.46 17.00
CA CYS A 76 -0.55 3.40 16.99
C CYS A 76 -1.86 2.73 16.54
N ALA A 77 -1.81 1.88 15.51
CA ALA A 77 -2.97 1.13 15.05
C ALA A 77 -3.48 0.13 16.11
N ARG A 78 -2.57 -0.56 16.82
CA ARG A 78 -2.93 -1.46 17.93
C ARG A 78 -3.55 -0.69 19.09
N LEU A 79 -2.99 0.46 19.46
CA LEU A 79 -3.52 1.32 20.51
C LEU A 79 -4.94 1.79 20.15
N LEU A 80 -5.12 2.31 18.93
CA LEU A 80 -6.44 2.73 18.45
C LEU A 80 -7.45 1.57 18.49
N ALA A 81 -7.03 0.38 18.07
CA ALA A 81 -7.88 -0.79 18.14
C ALA A 81 -8.26 -1.22 19.56
N SER A 82 -7.32 -1.17 20.52
CA SER A 82 -7.59 -1.46 21.93
C SER A 82 -8.65 -0.51 22.47
N ARG A 83 -8.46 0.80 22.25
CA ARG A 83 -9.41 1.83 22.69
C ARG A 83 -10.79 1.67 22.05
N LEU A 84 -10.84 1.32 20.77
CA LEU A 84 -12.12 1.04 20.12
C LEU A 84 -12.78 -0.23 20.64
N SER A 85 -12.00 -1.25 21.04
CA SER A 85 -12.53 -2.50 21.58
C SER A 85 -13.16 -2.31 22.96
N GLU A 86 -12.59 -1.41 23.78
CA GLU A 86 -13.18 -0.96 25.06
C GLU A 86 -14.56 -0.31 24.86
N LEU A 87 -14.77 0.38 23.73
CA LEU A 87 -16.04 1.05 23.41
C LEU A 87 -17.03 0.17 22.65
N THR A 88 -16.55 -0.84 21.92
CA THR A 88 -17.41 -1.70 21.09
C THR A 88 -16.77 -3.05 20.78
N ASN A 89 -17.55 -4.13 20.96
CA ASN A 89 -17.12 -5.51 20.70
C ASN A 89 -17.02 -5.89 19.21
N GLN A 90 -16.96 -4.91 18.30
CA GLN A 90 -16.98 -5.13 16.84
C GLN A 90 -15.73 -4.55 16.13
N VAL A 91 -14.55 -4.64 16.74
CA VAL A 91 -13.30 -4.17 16.14
C VAL A 91 -12.48 -5.35 15.63
N THR A 92 -11.92 -5.22 14.43
CA THR A 92 -10.93 -6.17 13.92
C THR A 92 -9.72 -5.38 13.45
N VAL A 93 -8.57 -5.67 14.05
CA VAL A 93 -7.31 -5.06 13.64
C VAL A 93 -6.77 -5.84 12.46
N LEU A 94 -6.53 -5.17 11.34
CA LEU A 94 -5.69 -5.74 10.28
C LEU A 94 -4.24 -5.41 10.63
N ALA A 95 -3.79 -5.98 11.76
CA ALA A 95 -2.59 -5.56 12.49
C ALA A 95 -1.29 -5.68 11.68
N GLN A 96 -1.27 -6.44 10.59
CA GLN A 96 -0.12 -6.54 9.70
C GLN A 96 0.10 -5.28 8.83
N ARG A 97 -0.84 -4.33 8.77
CA ARG A 97 -0.79 -3.19 7.83
C ARG A 97 -1.12 -1.82 8.44
N SER A 98 -0.90 -1.63 9.74
CA SER A 98 -1.21 -0.36 10.45
C SER A 98 -2.63 0.18 10.21
N ALA A 99 -3.58 -0.68 9.87
CA ALA A 99 -4.96 -0.32 9.53
C ALA A 99 -5.93 -0.97 10.53
N VAL A 100 -6.92 -0.20 10.97
CA VAL A 100 -7.95 -0.64 11.92
C VAL A 100 -9.30 -0.62 11.23
N CYS A 101 -10.02 -1.74 11.27
CA CYS A 101 -11.35 -1.85 10.71
C CYS A 101 -12.37 -2.10 11.82
N ARG A 102 -13.40 -1.26 11.89
CA ARG A 102 -14.55 -1.51 12.75
C ARG A 102 -15.65 -2.19 11.94
N ARG A 103 -16.02 -3.40 12.35
CA ARG A 103 -17.18 -4.10 11.81
C ARG A 103 -18.44 -3.46 12.39
N GLY A 104 -19.49 -3.40 11.58
CA GLY A 104 -20.79 -2.88 12.01
C GLY A 104 -21.86 -3.26 10.99
N ARG A 105 -23.13 -3.29 11.40
CA ARG A 105 -24.24 -3.43 10.46
C ARG A 105 -24.21 -2.26 9.47
N ARG A 106 -24.57 -2.50 8.20
CA ARG A 106 -24.54 -1.47 7.14
C ARG A 106 -25.33 -0.21 7.53
N SER A 107 -26.47 -0.38 8.22
CA SER A 107 -27.31 0.71 8.74
C SER A 107 -26.71 1.48 9.93
N GLN A 108 -25.74 0.91 10.65
CA GLN A 108 -24.99 1.57 11.72
C GLN A 108 -23.72 2.25 11.16
N ASN A 109 -23.02 1.60 10.24
CA ASN A 109 -21.82 2.17 9.60
C ASN A 109 -22.15 3.33 8.65
N ALA A 110 -23.31 3.31 8.00
CA ALA A 110 -23.79 4.43 7.20
C ALA A 110 -24.11 5.69 8.04
N ARG A 111 -24.38 5.55 9.34
CA ARG A 111 -24.53 6.70 10.26
C ARG A 111 -23.19 7.25 10.76
N VAL A 112 -22.13 6.47 10.64
CA VAL A 112 -20.76 6.81 11.07
C VAL A 112 -19.91 7.34 9.89
N ALA A 113 -20.45 7.37 8.66
CA ALA A 113 -19.74 7.84 7.46
C ALA A 113 -20.61 8.83 6.64
N PRO A 114 -20.13 10.03 6.26
CA PRO A 114 -18.92 10.72 6.68
C PRO A 114 -19.28 11.66 7.84
N ALA A 115 -19.09 11.23 9.09
CA ALA A 115 -18.99 12.20 10.16
C ALA A 115 -17.61 12.85 10.05
N VAL A 116 -17.51 13.89 9.22
CA VAL A 116 -16.45 14.89 9.35
C VAL A 116 -16.80 15.67 10.61
N ASP A 117 -16.53 15.10 11.79
CA ASP A 117 -16.01 15.98 12.83
C ASP A 117 -14.67 16.42 12.26
N GLY A 118 -14.47 17.72 12.02
CA GLY A 118 -13.36 18.33 11.27
C GLY A 118 -11.92 17.97 11.68
N HIS A 119 -11.76 16.94 12.51
CA HIS A 119 -10.56 16.37 13.06
C HIS A 119 -10.20 14.99 12.46
N VAL A 120 -11.16 14.19 11.94
CA VAL A 120 -10.87 12.81 11.47
C VAL A 120 -11.67 12.41 10.22
N HIS A 121 -10.96 12.09 9.14
CA HIS A 121 -11.55 11.51 7.93
C HIS A 121 -11.54 9.97 7.97
N ARG A 122 -12.71 9.35 7.74
CA ARG A 122 -12.89 7.89 7.71
C ARG A 122 -13.50 7.44 6.39
N LEU A 123 -12.97 6.36 5.83
CA LEU A 123 -13.45 5.78 4.58
C LEU A 123 -14.27 4.50 4.85
N PRO A 124 -15.51 4.39 4.33
CA PRO A 124 -16.26 3.16 4.40
C PRO A 124 -15.66 2.12 3.45
N HIS A 125 -15.53 0.87 3.91
CA HIS A 125 -15.14 -0.26 3.07
C HIS A 125 -16.10 -1.44 3.32
N ALA A 126 -16.62 -2.02 2.24
CA ALA A 126 -17.38 -3.27 2.30
C ALA A 126 -16.46 -4.44 1.94
N HIS A 127 -16.30 -5.41 2.84
CA HIS A 127 -15.63 -6.66 2.53
C HIS A 127 -16.70 -7.73 2.26
N ARG A 128 -16.84 -8.14 0.99
CA ARG A 128 -17.63 -9.35 0.67
C ARG A 128 -16.78 -10.55 1.04
N ARG A 129 -17.19 -11.31 2.06
CA ARG A 129 -16.64 -12.67 2.22
C ARG A 129 -16.98 -13.45 0.94
N PRO A 130 -16.03 -14.15 0.31
CA PRO A 130 -16.37 -15.10 -0.74
C PRO A 130 -17.35 -16.11 -0.14
N ARG A 131 -18.48 -16.35 -0.82
CA ARG A 131 -19.41 -17.43 -0.46
C ARG A 131 -18.63 -18.74 -0.61
N GLY A 132 -18.24 -19.36 0.51
CA GLY A 132 -17.68 -20.72 0.49
C GLY A 132 -16.41 -21.01 1.30
N LEU A 133 -15.73 -20.02 1.92
CA LEU A 133 -14.63 -20.37 2.83
C LEU A 133 -15.15 -20.63 4.24
N PHE A 134 -15.42 -21.90 4.53
CA PHE A 134 -15.50 -22.41 5.89
C PHE A 134 -14.21 -22.07 6.64
N GLN A 135 -14.37 -21.50 7.83
CA GLN A 135 -13.31 -21.26 8.77
C GLN A 135 -12.84 -22.63 9.26
N LEU A 136 -11.74 -23.16 8.70
CA LEU A 136 -11.11 -24.37 9.21
C LEU A 136 -10.76 -24.12 10.67
N GLY A 137 -11.33 -24.97 11.52
CA GLY A 137 -11.25 -24.90 12.96
C GLY A 137 -9.83 -25.09 13.46
N HIS A 138 -9.66 -24.70 14.73
CA HIS A 138 -8.54 -25.02 15.59
C HIS A 138 -8.00 -26.43 15.35
N TYR A 139 -6.69 -26.53 15.14
CA TYR A 139 -5.93 -27.68 15.60
C TYR A 139 -4.92 -27.15 16.60
N GLY A 140 -5.25 -27.35 17.89
CA GLY A 140 -4.26 -27.43 18.95
C GLY A 140 -4.02 -28.90 19.24
N THR A 141 -2.74 -29.27 19.27
CA THR A 141 -2.08 -29.96 20.39
C THR A 141 -0.63 -29.50 20.35
#